data_AF-A0A9E2PW98-F1
#
_entry.id   AF-A0A9E2PW98-F1
#
_cell.length_a   1.000
_cell.length_b   1.000
_cell.length_c   1.000
_cell.angle_alpha   90.00
_cell.angle_beta   90.00
_cell.angle_gamma   90.00
#
_symmetry.space_group_name_H-M   'P 1'
#
loop_
_entity.id
_entity.type
_entity.pdbx_description
1 polymer ?
#
loop_
_entity_poly.entity_id
_entity_poly.type
_entity_poly.pdbx_seq_one_letter_code
_entity_poly.pdbx_strand_id
1 'polypeptide(L)'
;MSPYYTCCGFGGTFGLQHPGLSRDMGEAYLTAVSATGASGLVSLDYSCLLHLQGLGRAPSRDLKFYHLAEIMTRPDNPPSPA
;
A
#
# COMPACT_ATOMS: atom_id res chain seq x y z
N MET A 1 17.72 -4.11 8.27
CA MET A 1 16.95 -3.67 7.09
C MET A 1 15.92 -2.66 7.57
N SER A 2 15.89 -1.45 7.03
CA SER A 2 14.92 -0.43 7.48
C SER A 2 13.49 -0.84 7.11
N PRO A 3 12.50 -0.75 8.02
CA PRO A 3 11.11 -1.11 7.74
C PRO A 3 10.46 -0.21 6.68
N TYR A 4 11.09 0.91 6.33
CA TYR A 4 10.55 1.90 5.39
C TYR A 4 10.75 1.52 3.91
N TYR A 5 11.63 0.56 3.59
CA TYR A 5 11.90 0.12 2.20
C TYR A 5 11.45 -1.32 1.92
N THR A 6 10.52 -1.84 2.70
CA THR A 6 10.04 -3.22 2.55
C THR A 6 9.08 -3.34 1.35
N CYS A 7 9.24 -4.39 0.55
CA CYS A 7 8.35 -4.69 -0.58
C CYS A 7 6.94 -5.09 -0.11
N CYS A 8 5.90 -4.72 -0.86
CA CYS A 8 4.49 -5.03 -0.55
C CYS A 8 4.15 -6.52 -0.67
N GLY A 9 4.97 -7.31 -1.39
CA GLY A 9 4.78 -8.76 -1.56
C GLY A 9 3.98 -9.18 -2.79
N PHE A 10 3.41 -8.27 -3.58
CA PHE A 10 2.64 -8.62 -4.79
C PHE A 10 3.50 -9.39 -5.82
N GLY A 11 4.59 -8.80 -6.30
CA GLY A 11 5.64 -9.46 -7.08
C GLY A 11 5.23 -10.19 -8.37
N GLY A 12 3.99 -10.03 -8.87
CA GLY A 12 3.49 -10.74 -10.05
C GLY A 12 3.54 -12.26 -9.90
N THR A 13 4.34 -12.93 -10.73
CA THR A 13 4.53 -14.40 -10.68
C THR A 13 5.01 -14.88 -9.32
N PHE A 14 5.80 -14.08 -8.60
CA PHE A 14 6.22 -14.40 -7.23
C PHE A 14 5.01 -14.62 -6.30
N GLY A 15 4.02 -13.73 -6.34
CA GLY A 15 2.81 -13.86 -5.51
C GLY A 15 1.99 -15.10 -5.86
N LEU A 16 2.03 -15.54 -7.12
CA LEU A 16 1.37 -16.77 -7.57
C LEU A 16 2.13 -18.03 -7.14
N GLN A 17 3.45 -18.01 -7.19
CA GLN A 17 4.30 -19.17 -6.82
C GLN A 17 4.45 -19.32 -5.31
N HIS A 18 4.42 -18.21 -4.57
CA HIS A 18 4.66 -18.16 -3.13
C HIS A 18 3.57 -17.37 -2.41
N PRO A 19 2.30 -17.80 -2.47
CA PRO A 19 1.16 -17.02 -1.96
C PRO A 19 1.24 -16.75 -0.45
N GLY A 20 1.72 -17.73 0.34
CA GLY A 20 1.88 -17.56 1.79
C GLY A 20 2.91 -16.48 2.14
N LEU A 21 4.08 -16.51 1.49
CA LEU A 21 5.13 -15.52 1.70
C LEU A 21 4.70 -14.13 1.22
N SER A 22 4.05 -14.05 0.07
CA SER A 22 3.48 -12.80 -0.47
C SER A 22 2.49 -12.15 0.51
N ARG A 23 1.63 -12.96 1.13
CA ARG A 23 0.69 -12.52 2.17
C ARG A 23 1.42 -12.03 3.42
N ASP A 24 2.37 -12.80 3.94
CA ASP A 24 3.09 -12.48 5.17
C ASP A 24 3.92 -11.19 5.01
N MET A 25 4.50 -10.96 3.82
CA MET A 25 5.17 -9.71 3.47
C MET A 25 4.21 -8.51 3.50
N GLY A 26 3.02 -8.65 2.90
CA GLY A 26 2.01 -7.60 2.90
C GLY A 26 1.46 -7.30 4.30
N GLU A 27 1.28 -8.32 5.14
CA GLU A 27 0.86 -8.16 6.53
C GLU A 27 1.90 -7.44 7.40
N ALA A 28 3.18 -7.79 7.23
CA ALA A 28 4.27 -7.10 7.90
C ALA A 28 4.31 -5.62 7.46
N TYR A 29 4.13 -5.36 6.16
CA TYR A 29 4.07 -4.00 5.62
C TYR A 29 2.92 -3.20 6.24
N LEU A 30 1.69 -3.73 6.24
CA LEU A 30 0.52 -3.05 6.80
C LEU A 30 0.63 -2.84 8.32
N THR A 31 1.25 -3.76 9.03
CA THR A 31 1.53 -3.62 10.47
C THR A 31 2.49 -2.46 10.72
N ALA A 32 3.55 -2.37 9.93
CA ALA A 32 4.51 -1.25 10.01
C ALA A 32 3.83 0.08 9.71
N VAL A 33 3.01 0.16 8.65
CA VAL A 33 2.23 1.37 8.32
C VAL A 33 1.29 1.75 9.46
N SER A 34 0.54 0.79 10.00
CA SER A 34 -0.40 1.04 11.10
C SER A 34 0.31 1.58 12.35
N ALA A 35 1.52 1.09 12.64
CA ALA A 35 2.33 1.54 13.78
C ALA A 35 2.81 3.00 13.65
N THR A 36 2.80 3.58 12.44
CA THR A 36 3.11 5.01 12.23
C THR A 36 1.97 5.94 12.63
N GLY A 37 0.75 5.41 12.82
CA GLY A 37 -0.45 6.21 13.05
C GLY A 37 -0.99 6.90 11.78
N ALA A 38 -0.46 6.57 10.60
CA ALA A 38 -0.97 7.08 9.34
C ALA A 38 -2.42 6.61 9.09
N SER A 39 -3.28 7.53 8.64
CA SER A 39 -4.66 7.23 8.25
C SER A 39 -4.79 6.77 6.80
N GLY A 40 -3.69 6.74 6.05
CA GLY A 40 -3.71 6.29 4.67
C GLY A 40 -2.33 6.06 4.07
N LEU A 41 -2.33 5.35 2.95
CA LEU A 41 -1.18 4.97 2.16
C LEU A 41 -1.35 5.48 0.73
N VAL A 42 -0.28 6.05 0.19
CA VAL A 42 -0.20 6.47 -1.22
C VAL A 42 0.82 5.59 -1.94
N SER A 43 0.47 5.09 -3.12
CA SER A 43 1.40 4.35 -3.98
C SER A 43 1.28 4.80 -5.44
N LEU A 44 2.36 4.61 -6.20
CA LEU A 44 2.42 4.78 -7.66
C LEU A 44 2.10 3.47 -8.40
N ASP A 45 2.00 2.36 -7.66
CA ASP A 45 1.79 1.03 -8.22
C ASP A 45 0.43 0.49 -7.80
N TYR A 46 -0.46 0.34 -8.78
CA TYR A 46 -1.82 -0.17 -8.60
C TYR A 46 -1.86 -1.62 -8.09
N SER A 47 -0.88 -2.44 -8.49
CA SER A 47 -0.82 -3.85 -8.09
C SER A 47 -0.45 -4.01 -6.62
N CYS A 48 0.48 -3.18 -6.12
CA CYS A 48 0.74 -3.12 -4.68
C CYS A 48 -0.49 -2.60 -3.91
N LEU A 49 -1.20 -1.58 -4.43
CA LEU A 49 -2.43 -1.09 -3.78
C LEU A 49 -3.49 -2.19 -3.70
N LEU A 50 -3.75 -2.91 -4.79
CA LEU A 50 -4.75 -3.98 -4.80
C LEU A 50 -4.39 -5.11 -3.83
N HIS A 51 -3.12 -5.52 -3.80
CA HIS A 51 -2.63 -6.54 -2.86
C HIS A 51 -2.81 -6.10 -1.41
N LEU A 52 -2.31 -4.90 -1.07
CA LEU A 52 -2.37 -4.37 0.29
C LEU A 52 -3.81 -4.02 0.72
N GLN A 53 -4.65 -3.52 -0.18
CA GLN A 53 -6.08 -3.31 0.08
C GLN A 53 -6.78 -4.65 0.34
N GLY A 54 -6.46 -5.69 -0.45
CA GLY A 54 -7.02 -7.03 -0.27
C GLY A 54 -6.73 -7.60 1.12
N LEU A 55 -5.48 -7.47 1.59
CA LEU A 55 -5.05 -7.87 2.93
C LEU A 55 -5.57 -6.93 4.02
N GLY A 56 -5.64 -5.63 3.73
CA GLY A 56 -5.99 -4.57 4.68
C GLY A 56 -7.47 -4.46 5.01
N ARG A 57 -8.36 -5.23 4.38
CA ARG A 57 -9.81 -5.27 4.66
C ARG A 57 -10.19 -5.85 6.03
N ALA A 58 -9.23 -6.15 6.90
CA ALA A 58 -9.51 -6.57 8.27
C ALA A 58 -10.17 -5.43 9.08
N PRO A 59 -11.19 -5.70 9.93
CA PRO A 59 -11.86 -4.68 10.73
C PRO A 59 -10.95 -3.85 11.65
N SER A 60 -9.75 -4.36 11.94
CA SER A 60 -8.77 -3.72 12.82
C SER A 60 -7.93 -2.62 12.15
N ARG A 61 -8.11 -2.34 10.85
CA ARG A 61 -7.30 -1.36 10.11
C ARG A 61 -8.19 -0.36 9.37
N ASP A 62 -8.28 0.86 9.90
CA ASP A 62 -8.88 1.99 9.21
C ASP A 62 -7.82 2.72 8.37
N LEU A 63 -7.32 2.05 7.32
CA LEU A 63 -6.33 2.58 6.39
C LEU A 63 -6.98 2.89 5.05
N LYS A 64 -6.85 4.14 4.61
CA LYS A 64 -7.25 4.56 3.25
C LYS A 64 -6.12 4.30 2.27
N PHE A 65 -6.44 3.91 1.06
CA PHE A 65 -5.45 3.58 0.04
C PHE A 65 -5.69 4.47 -1.18
N TYR A 66 -4.63 5.15 -1.63
CA TYR A 66 -4.69 6.09 -2.74
C TYR A 66 -3.59 5.82 -3.75
N HIS A 67 -3.91 5.96 -5.03
CA HIS A 67 -2.92 6.15 -6.07
C HIS A 67 -2.43 7.60 -6.07
N LEU A 68 -1.14 7.85 -6.36
CA LEU A 68 -0.60 9.21 -6.37
C LEU A 68 -1.39 10.15 -7.31
N ALA A 69 -1.80 9.64 -8.47
CA ALA A 69 -2.61 10.42 -9.42
C ALA A 69 -3.93 10.92 -8.81
N GLU A 70 -4.56 10.15 -7.91
CA GLU A 70 -5.78 10.59 -7.22
C GLU A 70 -5.49 11.78 -6.32
N ILE A 71 -4.33 11.82 -5.66
CA ILE A 71 -3.89 12.94 -4.81
C ILE A 71 -3.54 14.18 -5.65
N MET A 72 -2.86 13.97 -6.79
CA MET A 72 -2.43 15.07 -7.67
C MET A 72 -3.57 15.73 -8.45
N THR A 73 -4.71 15.04 -8.60
CA THR A 73 -5.88 15.54 -9.35
C THR A 73 -7.02 15.98 -8.44
N ARG A 74 -6.78 16.03 -7.13
CA ARG A 74 -7.76 16.54 -6.16
C ARG A 74 -8.09 18.01 -6.44
N PRO A 75 -9.37 18.43 -6.33
CA PRO A 75 -9.75 19.83 -6.48
C PRO A 75 -9.03 20.78 -5.51
N ASP A 76 -8.69 20.29 -4.31
CA ASP A 76 -7.94 21.01 -3.28
C ASP A 76 -6.41 21.00 -3.48
N ASN A 77 -5.91 20.33 -4.52
CA ASN A 77 -4.49 20.26 -4.88
C ASN A 77 -4.29 20.56 -6.37
N PRO A 78 -4.45 21.83 -6.79
CA PRO A 78 -4.27 22.20 -8.19
C PRO A 78 -2.82 21.90 -8.62
N PRO A 79 -2.60 21.39 -9.85
CA PRO A 79 -1.26 21.11 -10.34
C PRO A 79 -0.42 22.40 -10.32
N SER A 80 0.84 22.29 -9.89
CA SER A 80 1.79 23.40 -9.98
C SER A 80 1.86 23.90 -11.42
N PRO A 81 1.87 25.22 -11.67
CA PRO A 81 2.18 25.73 -12.99
C PRO A 81 3.56 25.19 -13.40
N ALA A 82 3.62 24.62 -14.60
CA ALA A 82 4.86 24.12 -15.21
C ALA A 82 5.81 25.25 -15.58
#